data_AF-A0A931FZQ1-F1
#
_entry.id   AF-A0A931FZQ1-F1
#
_cell.length_a   1.000
_cell.length_b   1.000
_cell.length_c   1.000
_cell.angle_alpha   90.00
_cell.angle_beta   90.00
_cell.angle_gamma   90.00
#
_symmetry.space_group_name_H-M   'P 1'
#
loop_
_entity.id
_entity.type
_entity.pdbx_description
1 polymer ?
#
loop_
_entity_poly.entity_id
_entity_poly.type
_entity_poly.pdbx_seq_one_letter_code
_entity_poly.pdbx_strand_id
1 'polypeptide(L)'
;MELIAGMEEGLAPHGATVLLLVVPDLEAELATYRRWAGDHTVQAVVVVNLVHDDTRPAHLAALGLPAVLAGRADAPAFPRVVTDDAGAMTAAVEMLASLGHRVIGRVSGPADLVHTAERSAAMHIAAARHGVHVHIVEGDYGAAAGVRGVQDLLAAVPAPTAVVFDNDVMAVAAEQELIRTGVGVPDQVSLLVYDDSPLCELAVPPLSALSIDVHDHGLTLGRAVLAVLDGAEPVEHPGPPIRVLRRESTGPARVGDTGSVPG
;
A
#
# COMPACT_ATOMS: atom_id res chain seq x y z
N MET A 1 -5.85 8.00 10.39
CA MET A 1 -6.16 8.02 11.84
C MET A 1 -6.50 6.64 12.36
N GLU A 2 -7.22 5.81 11.59
CA GLU A 2 -7.57 4.42 11.95
C GLU A 2 -6.41 3.56 12.46
N LEU A 3 -5.24 3.63 11.82
CA LEU A 3 -4.06 2.86 12.28
C LEU A 3 -3.68 3.21 13.72
N ILE A 4 -3.68 4.50 14.06
CA ILE A 4 -3.34 4.98 15.40
C ILE A 4 -4.44 4.63 16.39
N ALA A 5 -5.71 4.82 16.01
CA ALA A 5 -6.84 4.46 16.85
C ALA A 5 -6.85 2.96 17.19
N GLY A 6 -6.57 2.10 16.20
CA GLY A 6 -6.40 0.66 16.42
C GLY A 6 -5.23 0.35 17.34
N MET A 7 -4.07 1.00 17.14
CA MET A 7 -2.93 0.83 18.05
C MET A 7 -3.27 1.22 19.49
N GLU A 8 -3.93 2.36 19.69
CA GLU A 8 -4.37 2.80 21.02
C GLU A 8 -5.35 1.80 21.66
N GLU A 9 -6.28 1.24 20.89
CA GLU A 9 -7.16 0.17 21.38
C GLU A 9 -6.35 -1.08 21.81
N GLY A 10 -5.35 -1.47 21.01
CA GLY A 10 -4.47 -2.60 21.34
C GLY A 10 -3.62 -2.37 22.59
N LEU A 11 -3.25 -1.12 22.85
CA LEU A 11 -2.45 -0.68 23.99
C LEU A 11 -3.28 -0.42 25.26
N ALA A 12 -4.60 -0.27 25.13
CA ALA A 12 -5.52 0.08 26.21
C ALA A 12 -5.42 -0.79 27.49
N PRO A 13 -5.17 -2.12 27.42
CA PRO A 13 -5.04 -2.96 28.63
C PRO A 13 -3.94 -2.51 29.59
N HIS A 14 -2.91 -1.82 29.09
CA HIS A 14 -1.79 -1.31 29.89
C HIS A 14 -1.84 0.21 30.10
N GLY A 15 -2.91 0.88 29.65
CA GLY A 15 -3.02 2.34 29.72
C GLY A 15 -1.93 3.07 28.93
N ALA A 16 -1.28 2.40 27.97
CA ALA A 16 -0.25 3.00 27.14
C ALA A 16 -0.87 3.90 26.06
N THR A 17 -0.11 4.89 25.60
CA THR A 17 -0.55 5.90 24.62
C THR A 17 0.41 5.95 23.45
N VAL A 18 -0.09 6.29 22.27
CA VAL A 18 0.73 6.48 21.08
C VAL A 18 1.28 7.91 21.04
N LEU A 19 2.61 8.04 21.03
CA LEU A 19 3.28 9.30 20.72
C LEU A 19 3.62 9.34 19.23
N LEU A 20 3.04 10.28 18.49
CA LEU A 20 3.38 10.51 17.07
C LEU A 20 4.34 11.69 16.93
N LEU A 21 5.48 11.46 16.28
CA LEU A 21 6.38 12.51 15.84
C LEU A 21 6.67 12.35 14.35
N VAL A 22 6.45 13.41 13.58
CA VAL A 22 6.83 13.48 12.16
C VAL A 22 8.20 14.13 12.08
N VAL A 23 9.12 13.46 11.38
CA VAL A 23 10.49 13.92 11.16
C VAL A 23 10.76 14.06 9.66
N PRO A 24 11.65 14.98 9.24
CA PRO A 24 11.85 15.29 7.83
C PRO A 24 12.63 14.23 7.06
N ASP A 25 13.48 13.46 7.74
CA ASP A 25 14.39 12.50 7.12
C ASP A 25 14.84 11.43 8.12
N LEU A 26 15.55 10.43 7.60
CA LEU A 26 16.08 9.30 8.36
C LEU A 26 17.09 9.75 9.45
N GLU A 27 17.92 10.76 9.19
CA GLU A 27 18.89 11.22 10.19
C GLU A 27 18.20 11.76 11.44
N ALA A 28 17.15 12.58 11.24
CA ALA A 28 16.31 13.10 12.30
C ALA A 28 15.50 11.99 13.02
N GLU A 29 15.08 10.95 12.30
CA GLU A 29 14.43 9.76 12.89
C GLU A 29 15.40 9.00 13.81
N LEU A 30 16.61 8.68 13.33
CA LEU A 30 17.62 7.97 14.11
C LEU A 30 18.08 8.79 15.33
N ALA A 31 18.19 10.12 15.19
CA ALA A 31 18.47 11.03 16.30
C ALA A 31 17.34 11.05 17.33
N THR A 32 16.08 10.97 16.87
CA THR A 32 14.92 10.83 17.75
C THR A 32 14.94 9.52 18.52
N TYR A 33 15.26 8.40 17.87
CA TYR A 33 15.40 7.12 18.58
C TYR A 33 16.48 7.15 19.65
N ARG A 34 17.64 7.77 19.38
CA ARG A 34 18.70 7.96 20.40
C ARG A 34 18.19 8.75 21.59
N ARG A 35 17.53 9.89 21.34
CA ARG A 35 16.97 10.74 22.40
C ARG A 35 15.92 9.98 23.22
N TRP A 36 14.98 9.32 22.56
CA TRP A 36 13.91 8.59 23.23
C TRP A 36 14.42 7.40 24.04
N ALA A 37 15.44 6.68 23.55
CA ALA A 37 16.09 5.62 24.31
C ALA A 37 16.83 6.16 25.54
N GLY A 38 17.58 7.25 25.40
CA GLY A 38 18.36 7.86 26.49
C GLY A 38 17.51 8.52 27.56
N ASP A 39 16.43 9.21 27.16
CA ASP A 39 15.52 9.91 28.07
C ASP A 39 14.38 9.01 28.57
N HIS A 40 14.32 7.75 28.12
CA HIS A 40 13.22 6.81 28.35
C HIS A 40 11.84 7.41 28.01
N THR A 41 11.76 8.18 26.92
CA THR A 41 10.53 8.88 26.51
C THR A 41 9.45 7.90 26.06
N VAL A 42 9.83 6.78 25.45
CA VAL A 42 8.92 5.72 25.01
C VAL A 42 9.46 4.36 25.44
N GLN A 43 8.56 3.40 25.63
CA GLN A 43 8.92 2.03 26.00
C GLN A 43 9.14 1.13 24.78
N ALA A 44 8.52 1.45 23.65
CA ALA A 44 8.72 0.78 22.37
C ALA A 44 8.44 1.75 21.22
N VAL A 45 8.86 1.37 20.01
CA VAL A 45 8.54 2.08 18.77
C VAL A 45 7.86 1.16 17.75
N VAL A 46 6.94 1.72 16.96
CA VAL A 46 6.42 1.03 15.77
C VAL A 46 7.09 1.65 14.55
N VAL A 47 7.78 0.82 13.77
CA VAL A 47 8.47 1.26 12.56
C VAL A 47 7.57 1.00 11.35
N VAL A 48 7.21 2.04 10.63
CA VAL A 48 6.40 1.99 9.41
C VAL A 48 7.24 2.40 8.20
N ASN A 49 6.72 2.12 6.99
CA ASN A 49 7.35 2.49 5.72
C ASN A 49 8.80 1.96 5.64
N LEU A 50 8.96 0.66 5.90
CA LEU A 50 10.26 -0.01 5.79
C LEU A 50 10.77 0.07 4.35
N VAL A 51 12.06 0.36 4.22
CA VAL A 51 12.77 0.43 2.93
C VAL A 51 13.72 -0.75 2.76
N HIS A 52 14.21 -0.98 1.54
CA HIS A 52 15.32 -1.92 1.35
C HIS A 52 16.58 -1.47 2.10
N ASP A 53 17.32 -2.43 2.66
CA ASP A 53 18.51 -2.18 3.48
C ASP A 53 18.27 -1.22 4.66
N ASP A 54 17.07 -1.29 5.26
CA ASP A 54 16.65 -0.42 6.35
C ASP A 54 17.59 -0.51 7.57
N THR A 55 18.19 0.62 7.92
CA THR A 55 19.12 0.72 9.06
C THR A 55 18.41 0.89 10.40
N ARG A 56 17.12 1.26 10.42
CA ARG A 56 16.38 1.57 11.66
C ARG A 56 16.29 0.36 12.59
N PRO A 57 15.97 -0.88 12.14
CA PRO A 57 15.95 -2.03 13.03
C PRO A 57 17.31 -2.26 13.70
N ALA A 58 18.40 -2.29 12.94
CA ALA A 58 19.74 -2.49 13.50
C ALA A 58 20.12 -1.39 14.52
N HIS A 59 19.75 -0.14 14.23
CA HIS A 59 19.98 0.99 15.12
C HIS A 59 19.16 0.89 16.43
N LEU A 60 17.88 0.51 16.34
CA LEU A 60 17.03 0.29 17.50
C LEU A 60 17.55 -0.86 18.38
N ALA A 61 18.02 -1.95 17.78
CA ALA A 61 18.62 -3.06 18.49
C ALA A 61 19.89 -2.64 19.24
N ALA A 62 20.76 -1.83 18.62
CA ALA A 62 21.96 -1.29 19.26
C ALA A 62 21.65 -0.35 20.44
N LEU A 63 20.51 0.33 20.40
CA LEU A 63 20.02 1.17 21.51
C LEU A 63 19.32 0.37 22.61
N GLY A 64 19.00 -0.91 22.38
CA GLY A 64 18.15 -1.70 23.27
C GLY A 64 16.72 -1.14 23.37
N LEU A 65 16.27 -0.39 22.37
CA LEU A 65 14.91 0.18 22.33
C LEU A 65 13.97 -0.84 21.67
N PRO A 66 12.97 -1.39 22.39
CA PRO A 66 12.04 -2.36 21.83
C PRO A 66 11.29 -1.79 20.62
N ALA A 67 11.01 -2.64 19.63
CA ALA A 67 10.32 -2.23 18.42
C ALA A 67 9.39 -3.30 17.86
N VAL A 68 8.40 -2.87 17.11
CA VAL A 68 7.54 -3.71 16.25
C VAL A 68 7.58 -3.14 14.85
N LEU A 69 7.72 -4.02 13.85
CA LEU A 69 7.81 -3.63 12.45
C LEU A 69 6.45 -3.78 11.75
N ALA A 70 5.95 -2.72 11.13
CA ALA A 70 4.76 -2.76 10.29
C ALA A 70 5.18 -3.04 8.84
N GLY A 71 5.25 -4.32 8.48
CA GLY A 71 5.71 -4.78 7.18
C GLY A 71 6.81 -5.84 7.27
N ARG A 72 7.20 -6.38 6.11
CA ARG A 72 8.28 -7.36 5.99
C ARG A 72 9.64 -6.67 6.11
N ALA A 73 10.55 -7.29 6.85
CA ALA A 73 11.93 -6.86 7.00
C ALA A 73 12.81 -8.06 7.41
N ASP A 74 14.07 -8.06 6.98
CA ASP A 74 15.08 -9.01 7.45
C ASP A 74 15.69 -8.53 8.78
N ALA A 75 14.86 -8.56 9.82
CA ALA A 75 15.20 -8.07 11.15
C ALA A 75 14.67 -9.06 12.22
N PRO A 76 15.35 -10.20 12.45
CA PRO A 76 14.85 -11.25 13.33
C PRO A 76 14.77 -10.83 14.81
N ALA A 77 15.38 -9.71 15.18
CA ALA A 77 15.34 -9.17 16.54
C ALA A 77 13.99 -8.55 16.93
N PHE A 78 13.09 -8.29 15.98
CA PHE A 78 11.81 -7.62 16.25
C PHE A 78 10.63 -8.40 15.66
N PRO A 79 9.49 -8.46 16.38
CA PRO A 79 8.28 -8.96 15.77
C PRO A 79 7.82 -8.03 14.65
N ARG A 80 6.99 -8.57 13.78
CA ARG A 80 6.46 -7.85 12.64
C ARG A 80 5.01 -8.20 12.39
N VAL A 81 4.23 -7.21 11.96
CA VAL A 81 2.87 -7.40 11.48
C VAL A 81 2.89 -7.21 9.97
N VAL A 82 2.60 -8.27 9.22
CA VAL A 82 2.77 -8.28 7.75
C VAL A 82 1.44 -8.28 7.02
N THR A 83 1.35 -7.53 5.93
CA THR A 83 0.21 -7.57 5.00
C THR A 83 0.44 -8.63 3.92
N ASP A 84 -0.64 -9.20 3.38
CA ASP A 84 -0.58 -10.12 2.25
C ASP A 84 -0.61 -9.36 0.91
N ASP A 85 0.41 -8.52 0.69
CA ASP A 85 0.54 -7.70 -0.52
C ASP A 85 0.54 -8.56 -1.81
N ALA A 86 1.05 -9.79 -1.72
CA ALA A 86 1.05 -10.73 -2.84
C ALA A 86 -0.36 -11.25 -3.17
N GLY A 87 -1.15 -11.61 -2.16
CA GLY A 87 -2.56 -11.96 -2.31
C GLY A 87 -3.38 -10.80 -2.85
N ALA A 88 -3.12 -9.57 -2.38
CA ALA A 88 -3.79 -8.37 -2.84
C ALA A 88 -3.60 -8.13 -4.35
N MET A 89 -2.35 -8.18 -4.82
CA MET A 89 -2.03 -7.99 -6.23
C MET A 89 -2.53 -9.13 -7.11
N THR A 90 -2.51 -10.36 -6.59
CA THR A 90 -3.11 -11.51 -7.27
C THR A 90 -4.61 -11.28 -7.48
N ALA A 91 -5.34 -10.87 -6.44
CA ALA A 91 -6.76 -10.59 -6.51
C ALA A 91 -7.11 -9.43 -7.46
N ALA A 92 -6.29 -8.37 -7.48
CA ALA A 92 -6.45 -7.26 -8.43
C ALA A 92 -6.31 -7.72 -9.89
N VAL A 93 -5.23 -8.45 -10.21
CA VAL A 93 -5.00 -8.94 -11.57
C VAL A 93 -6.08 -9.94 -11.98
N GLU A 94 -6.46 -10.88 -11.11
CA GLU A 94 -7.52 -11.86 -11.37
C GLU A 94 -8.86 -11.17 -11.67
N MET A 95 -9.23 -10.19 -10.84
CA MET A 95 -10.43 -9.38 -11.05
C MET A 95 -10.40 -8.70 -12.42
N LEU A 96 -9.34 -7.96 -12.73
CA LEU A 96 -9.27 -7.17 -13.97
C LEU A 96 -9.16 -8.09 -15.21
N ALA A 97 -8.41 -9.18 -15.12
CA ALA A 97 -8.34 -10.18 -16.18
C ALA A 97 -9.70 -10.85 -16.43
N SER A 98 -10.50 -11.10 -15.38
CA SER A 98 -11.86 -11.65 -15.48
C SER A 98 -12.83 -10.69 -16.17
N LEU A 99 -12.58 -9.38 -16.10
CA LEU A 99 -13.31 -8.34 -16.83
C LEU A 99 -12.82 -8.18 -18.28
N GLY A 100 -11.82 -8.96 -18.70
CA GLY A 100 -11.30 -8.96 -20.06
C GLY A 100 -10.08 -8.06 -20.28
N HIS A 101 -9.58 -7.39 -19.25
CA HIS A 101 -8.38 -6.55 -19.39
C HIS A 101 -7.16 -7.43 -19.72
N ARG A 102 -6.35 -6.98 -20.68
CA ARG A 102 -5.11 -7.66 -21.10
C ARG A 102 -3.87 -6.79 -20.98
N VAL A 103 -4.06 -5.49 -20.79
CA VAL A 103 -3.00 -4.51 -20.50
C VAL A 103 -3.47 -3.71 -19.29
N ILE A 104 -2.72 -3.81 -18.19
CA ILE A 104 -3.02 -3.17 -16.92
C ILE A 104 -1.88 -2.22 -16.56
N GLY A 105 -2.21 -0.99 -16.23
CA GLY A 105 -1.28 -0.02 -15.66
C GLY A 105 -1.28 -0.10 -14.14
N ARG A 106 -0.18 0.29 -13.50
CA ARG A 106 -0.14 0.61 -12.08
C ARG A 106 0.61 1.91 -11.85
N VAL A 107 0.01 2.82 -11.08
CA VAL A 107 0.73 3.94 -10.48
C VAL A 107 1.09 3.53 -9.06
N SER A 108 2.36 3.18 -8.84
CA SER A 108 2.84 2.67 -7.56
C SER A 108 3.16 3.79 -6.58
N GLY A 109 3.43 3.43 -5.32
CA GLY A 109 4.20 4.28 -4.41
C GLY A 109 5.70 4.32 -4.77
N PRO A 110 6.51 4.95 -3.90
CA PRO A 110 7.98 4.96 -4.00
C PRO A 110 8.55 3.55 -4.06
N ALA A 111 9.50 3.32 -4.96
CA ALA A 111 10.06 2.00 -5.26
C ALA A 111 11.04 1.48 -4.20
N ASP A 112 11.53 2.35 -3.31
CA ASP A 112 12.43 2.01 -2.21
C ASP A 112 11.71 1.32 -1.04
N LEU A 113 10.39 1.48 -0.93
CA LEU A 113 9.55 0.83 0.06
C LEU A 113 9.42 -0.67 -0.22
N VAL A 114 9.62 -1.48 0.83
CA VAL A 114 9.59 -2.95 0.73
C VAL A 114 8.24 -3.44 0.20
N HIS A 115 7.13 -2.92 0.73
CA HIS A 115 5.79 -3.34 0.28
C HIS A 115 5.53 -2.95 -1.18
N THR A 116 6.08 -1.83 -1.67
CA THR A 116 5.93 -1.42 -3.07
C THR A 116 6.62 -2.42 -3.99
N ALA A 117 7.85 -2.82 -3.65
CA ALA A 117 8.60 -3.82 -4.39
C ALA A 117 7.91 -5.19 -4.38
N GLU A 118 7.38 -5.62 -3.24
CA GLU A 118 6.62 -6.86 -3.10
C GLU A 118 5.35 -6.87 -3.96
N ARG A 119 4.59 -5.77 -3.94
CA ARG A 119 3.43 -5.60 -4.82
C ARG A 119 3.82 -5.65 -6.29
N SER A 120 4.92 -4.99 -6.68
CA SER A 120 5.40 -5.02 -8.07
C SER A 120 5.75 -6.44 -8.52
N ALA A 121 6.51 -7.18 -7.71
CA ALA A 121 6.86 -8.57 -7.99
C ALA A 121 5.62 -9.46 -8.08
N ALA A 122 4.69 -9.33 -7.13
CA ALA A 122 3.46 -10.11 -7.11
C ALA A 122 2.54 -9.80 -8.30
N MET A 123 2.42 -8.53 -8.69
CA MET A 123 1.62 -8.13 -9.85
C MET A 123 2.18 -8.73 -11.13
N HIS A 124 3.51 -8.74 -11.32
CA HIS A 124 4.13 -9.40 -12.48
C HIS A 124 3.90 -10.92 -12.49
N ILE A 125 4.02 -11.58 -11.33
CA ILE A 125 3.78 -13.03 -11.21
C ILE A 125 2.31 -13.35 -11.53
N ALA A 126 1.36 -12.59 -10.99
CA ALA A 126 -0.06 -12.78 -11.26
C ALA A 126 -0.37 -12.51 -12.74
N ALA A 127 0.17 -11.42 -13.31
CA ALA A 127 -0.06 -11.07 -14.70
C ALA A 127 0.44 -12.15 -15.67
N ALA A 128 1.62 -12.73 -15.41
CA ALA A 128 2.14 -13.84 -16.20
C ALA A 128 1.20 -15.06 -16.20
N ARG A 129 0.56 -15.39 -15.07
CA ARG A 129 -0.40 -16.49 -14.96
C ARG A 129 -1.67 -16.25 -15.79
N HIS A 130 -2.07 -15.00 -15.99
CA HIS A 130 -3.28 -14.61 -16.72
C HIS A 130 -3.02 -14.11 -18.15
N GLY A 131 -1.77 -14.12 -18.63
CA GLY A 131 -1.42 -13.58 -19.94
C GLY A 131 -1.68 -12.08 -20.08
N VAL A 132 -1.51 -11.34 -18.98
CA VAL A 132 -1.71 -9.89 -18.91
C VAL A 132 -0.37 -9.19 -19.04
N HIS A 133 -0.33 -8.11 -19.82
CA HIS A 133 0.79 -7.18 -19.86
C HIS A 133 0.64 -6.10 -18.77
N VAL A 134 1.74 -5.70 -18.15
CA VAL A 134 1.74 -4.71 -17.05
C VAL A 134 2.70 -3.57 -17.35
N HIS A 135 2.22 -2.34 -17.22
CA HIS A 135 3.03 -1.13 -17.15
C HIS A 135 3.00 -0.61 -15.71
N ILE A 136 4.16 -0.28 -15.13
CA ILE A 136 4.25 0.33 -13.81
C ILE A 136 4.94 1.69 -13.95
N VAL A 137 4.31 2.73 -13.43
CA VAL A 137 4.87 4.07 -13.28
C VAL A 137 4.99 4.36 -11.78
N GLU A 138 6.16 4.83 -11.37
CA GLU A 138 6.42 5.17 -9.97
C GLU A 138 5.76 6.51 -9.60
N GLY A 139 5.10 6.54 -8.45
CA GLY A 139 4.50 7.73 -7.85
C GLY A 139 5.03 7.99 -6.44
N ASP A 140 4.61 9.11 -5.87
CA ASP A 140 5.05 9.60 -4.55
C ASP A 140 3.91 9.66 -3.52
N TYR A 141 2.81 8.94 -3.79
CA TYR A 141 1.53 9.00 -3.07
C TYR A 141 0.78 10.34 -3.14
N GLY A 142 1.35 11.36 -3.79
CA GLY A 142 0.75 12.66 -3.99
C GLY A 142 -0.18 12.72 -5.20
N ALA A 143 -1.19 13.59 -5.13
CA ALA A 143 -2.15 13.81 -6.20
C ALA A 143 -1.49 14.10 -7.57
N ALA A 144 -0.41 14.88 -7.57
CA ALA A 144 0.31 15.23 -8.79
C ALA A 144 0.97 14.00 -9.47
N ALA A 145 1.44 13.02 -8.69
CA ALA A 145 1.94 11.76 -9.23
C ALA A 145 0.81 10.90 -9.81
N GLY A 146 -0.38 10.89 -9.20
CA GLY A 146 -1.55 10.22 -9.78
C GLY A 146 -1.91 10.74 -11.16
N VAL A 147 -1.97 12.08 -11.32
CA VAL A 147 -2.24 12.75 -12.60
C VAL A 147 -1.20 12.42 -13.65
N ARG A 148 0.10 12.58 -13.33
CA ARG A 148 1.18 12.27 -14.29
C ARG A 148 1.20 10.79 -14.65
N GLY A 149 1.09 9.92 -13.64
CA GLY A 149 1.14 8.48 -13.81
C GLY A 149 0.04 7.95 -14.73
N VAL A 150 -1.21 8.43 -14.58
CA VAL A 150 -2.29 8.00 -15.48
C VAL A 150 -2.08 8.52 -16.91
N GLN A 151 -1.56 9.73 -17.08
CA GLN A 151 -1.24 10.28 -18.41
C GLN A 151 -0.15 9.46 -19.11
N ASP A 152 0.95 9.17 -18.40
CA ASP A 152 2.08 8.39 -18.90
C ASP A 152 1.63 6.97 -19.28
N LEU A 153 0.80 6.35 -18.44
CA LEU A 153 0.24 5.02 -18.70
C LEU A 153 -0.65 5.03 -19.94
N LEU A 154 -1.56 5.99 -20.08
CA LEU A 154 -2.45 6.05 -21.25
C LEU A 154 -1.73 6.43 -22.56
N ALA A 155 -0.53 7.00 -22.47
CA ALA A 155 0.35 7.25 -23.61
C ALA A 155 1.22 6.03 -24.00
N ALA A 156 1.27 4.98 -23.16
CA ALA A 156 2.04 3.76 -23.44
C ALA A 156 1.45 2.96 -24.62
N VAL A 157 2.28 2.10 -25.23
CA VAL A 157 1.88 1.20 -26.32
C VAL A 157 2.23 -0.25 -25.97
N PRO A 158 1.25 -1.16 -25.87
CA PRO A 158 -0.20 -0.90 -25.93
C PRO A 158 -0.68 -0.12 -24.69
N ALA A 159 -1.70 0.73 -24.84
CA ALA A 159 -2.25 1.47 -23.70
C ALA A 159 -3.04 0.53 -22.76
N PRO A 160 -2.93 0.71 -21.43
CA PRO A 160 -3.72 -0.04 -20.47
C PRO A 160 -5.19 0.36 -20.52
N THR A 161 -6.07 -0.61 -20.27
CA THR A 161 -7.52 -0.39 -20.15
C THR A 161 -8.01 -0.48 -18.70
N ALA A 162 -7.10 -0.77 -17.78
CA ALA A 162 -7.32 -0.68 -16.34
C ALA A 162 -6.06 -0.15 -15.67
N VAL A 163 -6.20 0.66 -14.63
CA VAL A 163 -5.10 1.20 -13.84
C VAL A 163 -5.32 0.90 -12.36
N VAL A 164 -4.32 0.32 -11.72
CA VAL A 164 -4.25 0.12 -10.27
C VAL A 164 -3.47 1.28 -9.64
N PHE A 165 -3.98 1.88 -8.57
CA PHE A 165 -3.29 2.93 -7.83
C PHE A 165 -2.94 2.44 -6.44
N ASP A 166 -1.75 2.73 -5.95
CA ASP A 166 -1.31 2.28 -4.62
C ASP A 166 -1.94 3.05 -3.45
N ASN A 167 -2.65 4.16 -3.71
CA ASN A 167 -3.49 4.85 -2.73
C ASN A 167 -4.67 5.57 -3.40
N ASP A 168 -5.62 5.97 -2.56
CA ASP A 168 -6.82 6.72 -2.89
C ASP A 168 -6.55 8.14 -3.42
N VAL A 169 -5.59 8.86 -2.84
CA VAL A 169 -5.26 10.24 -3.25
C VAL A 169 -4.80 10.32 -4.71
N MET A 170 -3.90 9.42 -5.13
CA MET A 170 -3.47 9.34 -6.53
C MET A 170 -4.62 8.92 -7.43
N ALA A 171 -5.44 7.96 -7.01
CA ALA A 171 -6.55 7.44 -7.80
C ALA A 171 -7.62 8.51 -8.06
N VAL A 172 -8.03 9.25 -7.03
CA VAL A 172 -9.02 10.33 -7.17
C VAL A 172 -8.46 11.47 -8.02
N ALA A 173 -7.20 11.84 -7.83
CA ALA A 173 -6.58 12.87 -8.67
C ALA A 173 -6.52 12.44 -10.15
N ALA A 174 -6.18 11.17 -10.41
CA ALA A 174 -6.22 10.60 -11.75
C ALA A 174 -7.64 10.57 -12.32
N GLU A 175 -8.65 10.16 -11.54
CA GLU A 175 -10.05 10.18 -11.96
C GLU A 175 -10.49 11.59 -12.40
N GLN A 176 -10.19 12.62 -11.60
CA GLN A 176 -10.52 14.01 -11.94
C GLN A 176 -9.84 14.46 -13.24
N GLU A 177 -8.61 14.01 -13.48
CA GLU A 177 -7.90 14.26 -14.73
C GLU A 177 -8.55 13.55 -15.94
N LEU A 178 -8.98 12.29 -15.77
CA LEU A 178 -9.68 11.54 -16.81
C LEU A 178 -11.01 12.21 -17.16
N ILE A 179 -11.78 12.66 -16.16
CA ILE A 179 -13.00 13.44 -16.36
C ILE A 179 -12.71 14.72 -17.15
N ARG A 180 -11.68 15.47 -16.74
CA ARG A 180 -11.28 16.74 -17.38
C ARG A 180 -10.88 16.55 -18.85
N THR A 181 -10.28 15.41 -19.17
CA THR A 181 -9.81 15.06 -20.53
C THR A 181 -10.83 14.27 -21.34
N GLY A 182 -12.01 13.99 -20.77
CA GLY A 182 -13.09 13.27 -21.45
C GLY A 182 -12.84 11.77 -21.61
N VAL A 183 -11.93 11.18 -20.83
CA VAL A 183 -11.71 9.73 -20.77
C VAL A 183 -12.69 9.13 -19.78
N GLY A 184 -13.65 8.36 -20.29
CA GLY A 184 -14.68 7.72 -19.46
C GLY A 184 -14.15 6.62 -18.53
N VAL A 185 -14.61 6.65 -17.28
CA VAL A 185 -14.43 5.62 -16.26
C VAL A 185 -15.81 5.04 -15.91
N PRO A 186 -16.04 3.72 -15.94
CA PRO A 186 -15.12 2.65 -16.34
C PRO A 186 -15.06 2.42 -17.86
N ASP A 187 -15.87 3.13 -18.65
CA ASP A 187 -16.14 2.82 -20.05
C ASP A 187 -14.91 2.74 -20.97
N GLN A 188 -13.85 3.48 -20.67
CA GLN A 188 -12.58 3.45 -21.42
C GLN A 188 -11.45 2.85 -20.59
N VAL A 189 -11.39 3.25 -19.31
CA VAL A 189 -10.35 2.86 -18.38
C VAL A 189 -11.01 2.52 -17.06
N SER A 190 -10.77 1.31 -16.57
CA SER A 190 -11.15 0.93 -15.21
C SER A 190 -10.12 1.43 -14.20
N LEU A 191 -10.56 1.88 -13.03
CA LEU A 191 -9.68 2.30 -11.93
C LEU A 191 -9.89 1.38 -10.72
N LEU A 192 -8.81 0.86 -10.16
CA LEU A 192 -8.81 0.07 -8.93
C LEU A 192 -7.82 0.68 -7.95
N VAL A 193 -8.20 0.81 -6.69
CA VAL A 193 -7.38 1.43 -5.65
C VAL A 193 -6.86 0.36 -4.68
N TYR A 194 -5.60 0.46 -4.29
CA TYR A 194 -5.08 -0.20 -3.11
C TYR A 194 -5.31 0.71 -1.91
N ASP A 195 -5.99 0.18 -0.88
CA ASP A 195 -6.51 0.92 0.27
C ASP A 195 -7.83 1.64 -0.02
N ASP A 196 -8.88 1.27 0.73
CA ASP A 196 -10.20 1.86 0.60
C ASP A 196 -10.35 3.02 1.58
N SER A 197 -11.08 4.07 1.18
CA SER A 197 -11.29 5.22 2.04
C SER A 197 -12.59 5.94 1.71
N PRO A 198 -13.02 6.90 2.55
CA PRO A 198 -14.14 7.77 2.21
C PRO A 198 -13.95 8.52 0.88
N LEU A 199 -12.71 8.77 0.43
CA LEU A 199 -12.45 9.38 -0.88
C LEU A 199 -12.88 8.46 -2.02
N CYS A 200 -12.66 7.14 -1.90
CA CYS A 200 -13.10 6.17 -2.89
C CYS A 200 -14.63 6.13 -3.03
N GLU A 201 -15.36 6.34 -1.93
CA GLU A 201 -16.84 6.37 -1.94
C GLU A 201 -17.41 7.67 -2.50
N LEU A 202 -16.72 8.80 -2.27
CA LEU A 202 -17.13 10.13 -2.72
C LEU A 202 -16.73 10.46 -4.17
N ALA A 203 -15.81 9.68 -4.74
CA ALA A 203 -15.42 9.74 -6.15
C ALA A 203 -16.61 9.53 -7.09
N VAL A 204 -16.48 9.99 -8.35
CA VAL A 204 -17.57 9.94 -9.34
C VAL A 204 -17.01 9.48 -10.69
N PRO A 205 -17.15 8.20 -11.04
CA PRO A 205 -17.86 7.13 -10.30
C PRO A 205 -17.11 6.64 -9.04
N PRO A 206 -17.82 6.10 -8.02
CA PRO A 206 -17.17 5.53 -6.84
C PRO A 206 -16.11 4.47 -7.20
N LEU A 207 -14.94 4.58 -6.57
CA LEU A 207 -13.77 3.78 -6.91
C LEU A 207 -13.83 2.38 -6.28
N SER A 208 -13.61 1.36 -7.11
CA SER A 208 -13.37 -0.01 -6.64
C SER A 208 -12.05 -0.06 -5.89
N ALA A 209 -11.98 -0.85 -4.82
CA ALA A 209 -10.82 -0.86 -3.93
C ALA A 209 -10.44 -2.26 -3.43
N LEU A 210 -9.16 -2.45 -3.13
CA LEU A 210 -8.64 -3.48 -2.27
C LEU A 210 -8.61 -2.90 -0.85
N SER A 211 -9.52 -3.34 0.01
CA SER A 211 -9.63 -2.86 1.38
C SER A 211 -8.88 -3.78 2.34
N ILE A 212 -8.05 -3.18 3.18
CA ILE A 212 -7.53 -3.78 4.41
C ILE A 212 -8.20 -3.10 5.59
N ASP A 213 -8.43 -3.86 6.67
CA ASP A 213 -8.94 -3.28 7.91
C ASP A 213 -7.79 -2.56 8.64
N VAL A 214 -7.56 -1.29 8.29
CA VAL A 214 -6.45 -0.49 8.83
C VAL A 214 -6.52 -0.38 10.37
N HIS A 215 -7.74 -0.38 10.93
CA HIS A 215 -7.95 -0.37 12.38
C HIS A 215 -7.50 -1.70 13.01
N ASP A 216 -7.90 -2.85 12.46
CA ASP A 216 -7.47 -4.17 12.94
C ASP A 216 -5.95 -4.38 12.77
N HIS A 217 -5.35 -3.82 11.72
CA HIS A 217 -3.91 -3.79 11.57
C HIS A 217 -3.24 -3.01 12.70
N GLY A 218 -3.78 -1.83 13.05
CA GLY A 218 -3.35 -1.04 14.20
C GLY A 218 -3.50 -1.79 15.51
N LEU A 219 -4.65 -2.45 15.72
CA LEU A 219 -4.92 -3.27 16.90
C LEU A 219 -3.89 -4.39 17.07
N THR A 220 -3.52 -5.04 15.98
CA THR A 220 -2.49 -6.08 15.96
C THR A 220 -1.11 -5.53 16.30
N LEU A 221 -0.75 -4.36 15.76
CA LEU A 221 0.50 -3.66 16.11
C LEU A 221 0.56 -3.30 17.60
N GLY A 222 -0.51 -2.73 18.15
CA GLY A 222 -0.59 -2.39 19.58
C GLY A 222 -0.43 -3.61 20.48
N ARG A 223 -1.09 -4.73 20.14
CA ARG A 223 -0.94 -6.00 20.86
C ARG A 223 0.46 -6.58 20.77
N ALA A 224 1.10 -6.50 19.60
CA ALA A 224 2.48 -6.93 19.41
C ALA A 224 3.45 -6.09 20.25
N VAL A 225 3.21 -4.79 20.38
CA VAL A 225 4.01 -3.91 21.26
C VAL A 225 3.92 -4.39 22.72
N LEU A 226 2.71 -4.66 23.22
CA LEU A 226 2.55 -5.16 24.59
C LEU A 226 3.26 -6.50 24.81
N ALA A 227 3.14 -7.43 23.86
CA ALA A 227 3.81 -8.72 23.95
C ALA A 227 5.35 -8.57 24.07
N VAL A 228 5.95 -7.65 23.30
CA VAL A 228 7.38 -7.35 23.40
C VAL A 228 7.74 -6.77 24.77
N LEU A 229 6.92 -5.86 25.29
CA LEU A 229 7.15 -5.26 26.61
C LEU A 229 7.03 -6.28 27.74
N ASP A 230 6.20 -7.31 27.56
CA ASP A 230 6.06 -8.44 28.47
C ASP A 230 7.17 -9.51 28.30
N GLY A 231 8.12 -9.29 27.38
CA GLY A 231 9.26 -10.18 27.15
C GLY A 231 8.95 -11.38 26.24
N ALA A 232 7.91 -11.31 25.42
CA ALA A 232 7.64 -12.33 24.41
C ALA A 232 8.73 -12.36 23.33
N GLU A 233 9.00 -13.55 22.79
CA GLU A 233 9.91 -13.73 21.67
C GLU A 233 9.38 -13.04 20.39
N PRO A 234 10.27 -12.45 19.57
CA PRO A 234 9.90 -11.89 18.27
C PRO A 234 9.24 -12.91 17.34
N VAL A 235 8.01 -12.64 16.90
CA VAL A 235 7.28 -13.47 15.92
C VAL A 235 6.64 -12.64 14.82
N GLU A 236 6.31 -13.29 13.70
CA GLU A 236 5.53 -12.71 12.61
C GLU A 236 4.03 -12.88 12.90
N HIS A 237 3.28 -11.79 12.85
CA HIS A 237 1.84 -11.75 12.96
C HIS A 237 1.23 -11.46 11.57
N PRO A 238 0.26 -12.24 11.10
CA PRO A 238 -0.48 -11.88 9.90
C PRO A 238 -1.36 -10.66 10.19
N GLY A 239 -1.39 -9.73 9.25
CA GLY A 239 -2.35 -8.63 9.22
C GLY A 239 -3.74 -9.07 8.79
N PRO A 240 -4.69 -8.14 8.74
CA PRO A 240 -6.07 -8.41 8.33
C PRO A 240 -6.14 -8.89 6.87
N PRO A 241 -7.14 -9.72 6.53
CA PRO A 241 -7.31 -10.20 5.16
C PRO A 241 -7.75 -9.06 4.23
N ILE A 242 -7.26 -9.12 2.98
CA ILE A 242 -7.69 -8.18 1.93
C ILE A 242 -9.10 -8.52 1.45
N ARG A 243 -9.92 -7.50 1.27
CA ARG A 243 -11.26 -7.59 0.68
C ARG A 243 -11.30 -6.81 -0.62
N VAL A 244 -11.87 -7.40 -1.66
CA VAL A 244 -12.06 -6.70 -2.92
C VAL A 244 -13.45 -6.10 -2.98
N LEU A 245 -13.52 -4.77 -2.98
CA LEU A 245 -14.74 -3.99 -3.02
C LEU A 245 -15.00 -3.50 -4.44
N ARG A 246 -15.96 -4.15 -5.12
CA ARG A 246 -16.39 -3.75 -6.47
C ARG A 246 -17.33 -2.55 -6.38
N ARG A 247 -16.94 -1.45 -7.03
CA ARG A 247 -17.78 -0.25 -7.24
C ARG A 247 -17.86 0.07 -8.74
N GLU A 248 -18.33 1.26 -9.09
CA GLU A 248 -18.65 1.64 -10.47
C GLU A 248 -17.41 1.94 -11.33
N SER A 249 -16.23 2.18 -10.73
CA SER A 249 -15.01 2.48 -11.49
C SER A 249 -14.34 1.27 -12.17
N THR A 250 -14.84 0.05 -12.00
CA THR A 250 -14.34 -1.13 -12.74
C THR A 250 -15.44 -1.75 -13.59
N GLY A 251 -15.12 -2.06 -14.84
CA GLY A 251 -16.07 -2.58 -15.82
C GLY A 251 -15.39 -3.45 -16.88
N PRO A 252 -16.15 -4.07 -17.79
CA PRO A 252 -15.59 -4.88 -18.86
C PRO A 252 -14.58 -4.09 -19.71
N ALA A 253 -13.49 -4.72 -20.09
CA ALA A 253 -12.53 -4.12 -21.01
C ALA A 253 -13.20 -3.78 -22.35
N ARG A 254 -12.84 -2.64 -22.94
CA ARG A 254 -13.29 -2.31 -24.30
C ARG A 254 -12.86 -3.38 -25.29
N VAL A 255 -13.83 -3.87 -26.06
CA VAL A 255 -13.58 -4.74 -27.21
C VAL A 255 -13.15 -3.85 -28.39
N GLY A 256 -11.84 -3.81 -28.67
CA GLY A 256 -11.22 -3.06 -29.77
C GLY A 256 -10.04 -2.25 -29.22
N ASP A 257 -8.79 -2.67 -29.38
CA ASP A 257 -8.09 -2.72 -30.66
C ASP A 257 -7.13 -3.92 -30.68
N THR A 258 -7.65 -5.12 -30.98
CA THR A 258 -6.78 -6.21 -31.40
C THR A 258 -6.36 -5.86 -32.82
N GLY A 259 -5.17 -5.25 -32.94
CA GLY A 259 -4.60 -4.83 -34.22
C GLY A 259 -4.80 -5.91 -35.27
N SER A 260 -5.70 -5.63 -36.21
CA SER A 260 -5.82 -6.38 -37.44
C SER A 260 -4.52 -6.13 -38.21
N VAL A 261 -3.64 -7.13 -38.21
CA VAL A 261 -2.52 -7.16 -39.15
C VAL A 261 -3.13 -7.19 -40.55
N PRO A 262 -2.90 -6.17 -41.41
CA PRO A 262 -3.26 -6.28 -42.82
C PRO A 262 -2.39 -7.37 -43.43
N GLY A 263 -3.04 -8.30 -44.16
CA GLY A 263 -2.45 -9.53 -44.69
C GLY A 263 -1.35 -9.37 -45.73
#